data_AF-A0A4R4BSA7-F1
#
_entry.id   AF-A0A4R4BSA7-F1
#
_cell.length_a   1.000
_cell.length_b   1.000
_cell.length_c   1.000
_cell.angle_alpha   90.00
_cell.angle_beta   90.00
_cell.angle_gamma   90.00
#
_symmetry.space_group_name_H-M   'P 1'
#
loop_
_entity.id
_entity.type
_entity.pdbx_description
1 polymer ?
#
loop_
_entity_poly.entity_id
_entity_poly.type
_entity_poly.pdbx_seq_one_letter_code
_entity_poly.pdbx_strand_id
1 'polypeptide(L)'
;MRKLAQSTEETLGSIGQSIRDTHEFMQRSQKEQKKDLLSLGTILEELQKLIFRFEETSEKLNQYMQKAVNHIEQNQEEQKNILLHFFTTLQNLAIVKEELDHQAHFIDLFLREVNDYMEKYFRFNQSCPGPNCPQRRKVLEELANLATTDGERTMVNRLFKEMLGEDREALHGTLPVNHEQFISFN
;
A
#
# COMPACT_ATOMS: atom_id res chain seq x y z
N MET A 1 -82.83 23.28 -74.17
CA MET A 1 -83.04 23.76 -72.78
C MET A 1 -83.24 22.61 -71.79
N ARG A 2 -84.24 21.72 -71.93
CA ARG A 2 -84.51 20.62 -70.96
C ARG A 2 -83.33 19.66 -70.68
N LYS A 3 -82.64 19.16 -71.71
CA LYS A 3 -81.47 18.26 -71.53
C LYS A 3 -80.27 18.90 -70.84
N LEU A 4 -80.07 20.21 -71.04
CA LEU A 4 -78.98 20.97 -70.43
C LEU A 4 -79.25 21.18 -68.94
N ALA A 5 -80.50 21.51 -68.57
CA ALA A 5 -80.94 21.63 -67.18
C ALA A 5 -80.83 20.30 -66.41
N GLN A 6 -81.25 19.19 -67.05
CA GLN A 6 -81.18 17.86 -66.44
C GLN A 6 -79.73 17.38 -66.26
N SER A 7 -78.86 17.64 -67.25
CA SER A 7 -77.42 17.36 -67.13
C SER A 7 -76.75 18.21 -66.05
N THR A 8 -77.11 19.49 -65.93
CA THR A 8 -76.58 20.34 -64.84
C THR A 8 -77.08 19.88 -63.47
N GLU A 9 -78.32 19.43 -63.36
CA GLU A 9 -78.90 18.90 -62.12
C GLU A 9 -78.23 17.59 -61.68
N GLU A 10 -77.98 16.66 -62.61
CA GLU A 10 -77.21 15.44 -62.34
C GLU A 10 -75.76 15.75 -61.95
N THR A 11 -75.12 16.70 -62.63
CA THR A 11 -73.73 17.10 -62.32
C THR A 11 -73.65 17.76 -60.95
N LEU A 12 -74.59 18.64 -60.61
CA LEU A 12 -74.69 19.27 -59.29
C LEU A 12 -75.00 18.24 -58.19
N GLY A 13 -75.85 17.24 -58.48
CA GLY A 13 -76.11 16.12 -57.59
C GLY A 13 -74.84 15.29 -57.33
N SER A 14 -74.10 14.95 -58.38
CA SER A 14 -72.83 14.22 -58.28
C SER A 14 -71.76 15.01 -57.51
N ILE A 15 -71.66 16.31 -57.73
CA ILE A 15 -70.74 17.19 -56.99
C ILE A 15 -71.16 17.27 -55.52
N GLY A 16 -72.45 17.42 -55.23
CA GLY A 16 -72.98 17.43 -53.87
C GLY A 16 -72.79 16.11 -53.12
N GLN A 17 -72.79 14.99 -53.84
CA GLN A 17 -72.45 13.68 -53.28
C GLN A 17 -70.96 13.60 -52.96
N SER A 18 -70.10 13.96 -53.92
CA SER A 18 -68.64 13.95 -53.76
C SER A 18 -68.15 14.87 -52.63
N ILE A 19 -68.76 16.05 -52.45
CA ILE A 19 -68.47 16.95 -51.33
C ILE A 19 -68.87 16.30 -50.00
N ARG A 20 -70.01 15.62 -49.94
CA ARG A 20 -70.44 14.88 -48.73
C ARG A 20 -69.49 13.75 -48.38
N ASP A 21 -69.11 12.94 -49.36
CA ASP A 21 -68.20 11.82 -49.17
C ASP A 21 -66.81 12.32 -48.72
N THR A 22 -66.33 13.43 -49.30
CA THR A 22 -65.09 14.08 -48.90
C THR A 22 -65.19 14.62 -47.47
N HIS A 23 -66.31 15.22 -47.08
CA HIS A 23 -66.52 15.72 -45.73
C HIS A 23 -66.56 14.59 -44.69
N GLU A 24 -67.26 13.49 -44.98
CA GLU A 24 -67.26 12.32 -44.11
C GLU A 24 -65.87 11.69 -43.98
N PHE A 25 -65.14 11.59 -45.09
CA PHE A 25 -63.75 11.12 -45.07
C PHE A 25 -62.85 12.02 -44.22
N MET A 26 -62.96 13.35 -44.38
CA MET A 26 -62.21 14.31 -43.55
C MET A 26 -62.55 14.18 -42.06
N GLN A 27 -63.82 13.99 -41.70
CA GLN A 27 -64.22 13.79 -40.31
C GLN A 27 -63.64 12.49 -39.73
N ARG A 28 -63.64 11.39 -40.49
CA ARG A 28 -63.03 10.12 -40.06
C ARG A 28 -61.52 10.26 -39.88
N SER A 29 -60.84 10.87 -40.85
CA SER A 29 -59.40 11.15 -40.80
C SER A 29 -59.04 12.01 -39.59
N GLN A 30 -59.80 13.08 -39.31
CA GLN A 30 -59.57 13.92 -38.14
C GLN A 30 -59.74 13.15 -36.82
N LYS A 31 -60.70 12.22 -36.76
CA LYS A 31 -60.94 11.38 -35.58
C LYS A 31 -59.82 10.37 -35.35
N GLU A 32 -59.27 9.78 -36.42
CA GLU A 32 -58.10 8.91 -36.35
C GLU A 32 -56.84 9.68 -35.93
N GLN A 33 -56.56 10.83 -36.55
CA GLN A 33 -55.44 11.69 -36.15
C GLN A 33 -55.51 12.11 -34.68
N LYS A 34 -56.71 12.42 -34.17
CA LYS A 34 -56.91 12.73 -32.75
C LYS A 34 -56.58 11.54 -31.84
N LYS A 35 -56.94 10.32 -32.25
CA LYS A 35 -56.64 9.09 -31.51
C LYS A 35 -55.12 8.83 -31.51
N ASP A 36 -54.47 9.02 -32.65
CA ASP A 36 -53.02 8.83 -32.77
C ASP A 36 -52.25 9.84 -31.92
N LEU A 37 -52.68 11.11 -31.89
CA LEU A 37 -52.11 12.14 -31.02
C LEU A 37 -52.26 11.80 -29.53
N LEU A 38 -53.39 11.21 -29.12
CA LEU A 38 -53.58 10.74 -27.74
C LEU A 38 -52.64 9.56 -27.41
N SER A 39 -52.41 8.65 -28.35
CA SER A 39 -51.45 7.56 -28.18
C SER A 39 -50.00 8.06 -28.08
N LEU A 40 -49.64 9.06 -28.90
CA LEU A 40 -48.34 9.71 -28.82
C LEU A 40 -48.14 10.42 -27.48
N GLY A 41 -49.17 11.09 -26.95
CA GLY A 41 -49.11 11.70 -25.62
C GLY A 41 -48.83 10.68 -24.52
N THR A 42 -49.47 9.52 -24.57
CA THR A 42 -49.23 8.44 -23.59
C THR A 42 -47.84 7.84 -23.71
N ILE A 43 -47.33 7.63 -24.93
CA ILE A 43 -45.95 7.16 -25.15
C ILE A 43 -44.94 8.18 -24.62
N LEU A 44 -45.17 9.49 -24.82
CA LEU A 44 -44.29 10.54 -24.31
C LEU A 44 -44.25 10.56 -22.77
N GLU A 45 -45.39 10.37 -22.11
CA GLU A 45 -45.43 10.24 -20.64
C GLU A 45 -44.66 9.01 -20.14
N GLU A 46 -44.76 7.88 -20.85
CA GLU A 46 -44.01 6.66 -20.51
C GLU A 46 -42.50 6.85 -20.71
N LEU A 47 -42.08 7.49 -21.81
CA LEU A 47 -40.69 7.85 -22.06
C LEU A 47 -40.16 8.82 -20.99
N GLN A 48 -40.95 9.80 -20.57
CA GLN A 48 -40.56 10.72 -19.50
C GLN A 48 -40.34 9.98 -18.17
N LYS A 49 -41.23 9.04 -17.82
CA LYS A 49 -41.06 8.17 -16.64
C LYS A 49 -39.80 7.30 -16.76
N LEU A 50 -39.50 6.80 -17.94
CA LEU A 50 -38.31 6.00 -18.19
C LEU A 50 -37.03 6.81 -18.01
N ILE A 51 -36.99 8.05 -18.53
CA ILE A 51 -35.85 8.98 -18.35
C ILE A 51 -35.63 9.25 -16.87
N PHE A 52 -36.69 9.54 -16.11
CA PHE A 52 -36.56 9.80 -14.67
C PHE A 52 -35.99 8.59 -13.91
N ARG A 53 -36.47 7.38 -14.23
CA ARG A 53 -35.91 6.14 -13.64
C ARG A 53 -34.45 5.93 -14.03
N PHE A 54 -34.10 6.26 -15.27
CA PHE A 54 -32.72 6.17 -15.74
C PHE A 54 -31.81 7.13 -14.97
N GLU A 55 -32.22 8.39 -14.78
CA GLU A 55 -31.50 9.37 -13.98
C GLU A 55 -31.29 8.88 -12.54
N GLU A 56 -32.37 8.42 -11.88
CA GLU A 56 -32.29 7.90 -10.50
C GLU A 56 -31.36 6.69 -10.40
N THR A 57 -31.42 5.78 -11.37
CA THR A 57 -30.56 4.58 -11.40
C THR A 57 -29.10 4.96 -11.65
N SER A 58 -28.86 5.91 -12.54
CA SER A 58 -27.52 6.42 -12.84
C SER A 58 -26.90 7.11 -11.63
N GLU A 59 -27.68 7.86 -10.87
CA GLU A 59 -27.21 8.50 -9.64
C GLU A 59 -26.87 7.48 -8.55
N LYS A 60 -27.72 6.46 -8.35
CA LYS A 60 -27.41 5.34 -7.44
C LYS A 60 -26.13 4.61 -7.88
N LEU A 61 -25.98 4.34 -9.17
CA LEU A 61 -24.76 3.71 -9.70
C LEU A 61 -23.52 4.55 -9.41
N ASN A 62 -23.58 5.87 -9.61
CA ASN A 62 -22.47 6.76 -9.31
C ASN A 62 -22.10 6.73 -7.82
N GLN A 63 -23.09 6.73 -6.93
CA GLN A 63 -22.86 6.61 -5.48
C GLN A 63 -22.21 5.27 -5.11
N TYR A 64 -22.63 4.16 -5.73
CA TYR A 64 -22.01 2.86 -5.51
C TYR A 64 -20.57 2.80 -6.03
N MET A 65 -20.31 3.39 -7.21
CA MET A 65 -18.95 3.47 -7.75
C MET A 65 -18.03 4.28 -6.84
N GLN A 66 -18.46 5.43 -6.36
CA GLN A 66 -17.67 6.25 -5.43
C GLN A 66 -17.33 5.49 -4.14
N LYS A 67 -18.30 4.77 -3.56
CA LYS A 67 -18.04 3.92 -2.38
C LYS A 67 -17.04 2.81 -2.69
N ALA A 68 -17.16 2.15 -3.84
CA ALA A 68 -16.23 1.11 -4.26
C ALA A 68 -14.81 1.66 -4.45
N VAL A 69 -14.67 2.84 -5.08
CA VAL A 69 -13.37 3.52 -5.25
C VAL A 69 -12.74 3.83 -3.90
N ASN A 70 -13.49 4.45 -2.98
CA ASN A 70 -12.98 4.77 -1.64
C ASN A 70 -12.52 3.51 -0.88
N HIS A 71 -13.25 2.40 -1.00
CA HIS A 71 -12.84 1.13 -0.40
C HIS A 71 -11.58 0.54 -1.05
N ILE A 72 -11.41 0.69 -2.37
CA ILE A 72 -10.19 0.25 -3.06
C ILE A 72 -9.00 1.08 -2.59
N GLU A 73 -9.15 2.41 -2.48
CA GLU A 73 -8.09 3.30 -2.01
C GLU A 73 -7.69 2.98 -0.57
N GLN A 74 -8.66 2.78 0.33
CA GLN A 74 -8.40 2.36 1.72
C GLN A 74 -7.65 1.03 1.78
N ASN A 75 -8.10 0.02 1.02
CA ASN A 75 -7.43 -1.28 0.99
C ASN A 75 -6.00 -1.18 0.43
N GLN A 76 -5.76 -0.32 -0.57
CA GLN A 76 -4.41 -0.10 -1.10
C GLN A 76 -3.47 0.52 -0.06
N GLU A 77 -3.97 1.47 0.73
CA GLU A 77 -3.20 2.08 1.80
C GLU A 77 -2.86 1.07 2.91
N GLU A 78 -3.84 0.27 3.35
CA GLU A 78 -3.64 -0.81 4.32
C GLU A 78 -2.63 -1.85 3.81
N GLN A 79 -2.75 -2.30 2.56
CA GLN A 79 -1.83 -3.25 1.95
C GLN A 79 -0.40 -2.70 1.89
N LYS A 80 -0.23 -1.42 1.51
CA LYS A 80 1.08 -0.76 1.52
C LYS A 80 1.68 -0.76 2.92
N ASN A 81 0.89 -0.42 3.94
CA ASN A 81 1.35 -0.40 5.33
C ASN A 81 1.76 -1.79 5.83
N ILE A 82 0.98 -2.82 5.51
CA ILE A 82 1.32 -4.21 5.82
C ILE A 82 2.62 -4.62 5.15
N LEU A 83 2.80 -4.28 3.87
CA LEU A 83 4.00 -4.62 3.10
C LEU A 83 5.24 -3.93 3.69
N LEU A 84 5.14 -2.65 4.03
CA LEU A 84 6.21 -1.90 4.70
C LEU A 84 6.56 -2.53 6.04
N HIS A 85 5.57 -2.85 6.87
CA HIS A 85 5.79 -3.49 8.16
C HIS A 85 6.50 -4.85 7.98
N PHE A 86 6.04 -5.66 7.02
CA PHE A 86 6.66 -6.93 6.69
C PHE A 86 8.13 -6.77 6.28
N PHE A 87 8.46 -5.79 5.42
CA PHE A 87 9.84 -5.51 5.04
C PHE A 87 10.69 -5.05 6.24
N THR A 88 10.18 -4.17 7.09
CA THR A 88 10.89 -3.72 8.30
C THR A 88 11.13 -4.90 9.25
N THR A 89 10.15 -5.78 9.43
CA THR A 89 10.32 -6.98 10.26
C THR A 89 11.38 -7.91 9.67
N LEU A 90 11.39 -8.13 8.35
CA LEU A 90 12.43 -8.93 7.70
C LEU A 90 13.82 -8.32 7.83
N GLN A 91 13.95 -7.00 7.70
CA GLN A 91 15.21 -6.30 7.91
C GLN A 91 15.71 -6.47 9.34
N ASN A 92 14.83 -6.28 10.34
CA ASN A 92 15.18 -6.49 11.74
C ASN A 92 15.60 -7.94 12.01
N LEU A 93 14.90 -8.92 11.42
CA LEU A 93 15.26 -10.32 11.56
C LEU A 93 16.63 -10.63 10.93
N ALA A 94 16.92 -10.03 9.77
CA ALA A 94 18.22 -10.18 9.12
C ALA A 94 19.36 -9.59 9.98
N ILE A 95 19.15 -8.41 10.58
CA ILE A 95 20.11 -7.78 11.49
C ILE A 95 20.37 -8.68 12.70
N VAL A 96 19.32 -9.16 13.37
CA VAL A 96 19.46 -10.04 14.53
C VAL A 96 20.17 -11.34 14.16
N LYS A 97 19.87 -11.90 12.98
CA LYS A 97 20.56 -13.09 12.49
C LYS A 97 22.06 -12.82 12.29
N GLU A 98 22.41 -11.71 11.65
CA GLU A 98 23.81 -11.31 11.45
C GLU A 98 24.52 -11.11 12.79
N GLU A 99 23.91 -10.43 13.75
CA GLU A 99 24.44 -10.27 15.11
C GLU A 99 24.69 -11.62 15.81
N LEU A 100 23.76 -12.57 15.70
CA LEU A 100 23.92 -13.92 16.26
C LEU A 100 25.03 -14.70 15.57
N ASP A 101 25.13 -14.62 14.24
CA ASP A 101 26.20 -15.25 13.48
C ASP A 101 27.57 -14.67 13.89
N HIS A 102 27.66 -13.35 14.08
CA HIS A 102 28.85 -12.70 14.61
C HIS A 102 29.21 -13.15 16.03
N GLN A 103 28.23 -13.21 16.95
CA GLN A 103 28.46 -13.68 18.32
C GLN A 103 28.94 -15.13 18.35
N ALA A 104 28.32 -16.02 17.56
CA ALA A 104 28.74 -17.41 17.46
C ALA A 104 30.17 -17.52 16.96
N HIS A 105 30.54 -16.75 15.93
CA HIS A 105 31.89 -16.73 15.39
C HIS A 105 32.91 -16.20 16.41
N PHE A 106 32.56 -15.14 17.15
CA PHE A 106 33.40 -14.61 18.20
C PHE A 106 33.66 -15.63 19.32
N ILE A 107 32.61 -16.33 19.77
CA ILE A 107 32.73 -17.36 20.81
C ILE A 107 33.63 -18.51 20.33
N ASP A 108 33.48 -18.95 19.08
CA ASP A 108 34.31 -20.01 18.49
C ASP A 108 35.79 -19.61 18.47
N LEU A 109 36.10 -18.41 17.97
CA LEU A 109 37.46 -17.87 17.97
C LEU A 109 38.02 -17.72 19.39
N PHE A 110 37.23 -17.19 20.32
CA PHE A 110 37.65 -17.02 21.71
C PHE A 110 37.98 -18.35 22.37
N LEU A 111 37.11 -19.36 22.22
CA LEU A 111 37.36 -20.70 22.78
C LEU A 111 38.60 -21.36 22.17
N ARG A 112 38.83 -21.17 20.87
CA ARG A 112 40.02 -21.67 20.18
C ARG A 112 41.30 -21.04 20.74
N GLU A 113 41.33 -19.72 20.86
CA GLU A 113 42.49 -18.99 21.40
C GLU A 113 42.74 -19.33 22.88
N VAL A 114 41.67 -19.47 23.68
CA VAL A 114 41.77 -19.92 25.08
C VAL A 114 42.30 -21.34 25.17
N ASN A 115 41.86 -22.25 24.28
CA ASN A 115 42.35 -23.62 24.24
C ASN A 115 43.83 -23.68 23.82
N ASP A 116 44.22 -22.93 22.79
CA ASP A 116 45.62 -22.80 22.36
C ASP A 116 46.49 -22.19 23.46
N TYR A 117 45.95 -21.23 24.23
CA TYR A 117 46.62 -20.65 25.39
C TYR A 117 46.78 -21.67 26.51
N MET A 118 45.72 -22.42 26.86
CA MET A 118 45.80 -23.49 27.86
C MET A 118 46.81 -24.56 27.44
N GLU A 119 46.81 -24.99 26.17
CA GLU A 119 47.80 -25.95 25.68
C GLU A 119 49.23 -25.41 25.80
N LYS A 120 49.48 -24.14 25.44
CA LYS A 120 50.79 -23.51 25.61
C LYS A 120 51.16 -23.39 27.09
N TYR A 121 50.25 -22.98 27.96
CA TYR A 121 50.50 -22.78 29.39
C TYR A 121 50.75 -24.11 30.13
N PHE A 122 49.97 -25.16 29.85
CA PHE A 122 50.16 -26.47 30.47
C PHE A 122 51.35 -27.25 29.87
N ARG A 123 51.71 -27.03 28.60
CA ARG A 123 52.94 -27.60 28.02
C ARG A 123 54.20 -26.85 28.46
N PHE A 124 54.11 -25.55 28.72
CA PHE A 124 55.16 -24.74 29.31
C PHE A 124 54.86 -24.47 30.79
N ASN A 125 55.07 -25.48 31.62
CA ASN A 125 55.30 -25.29 33.05
C ASN A 125 56.57 -24.42 33.25
N GLN A 126 56.43 -23.10 33.06
CA GLN A 126 57.25 -22.10 33.71
C GLN A 126 56.34 -21.36 34.68
N SER A 127 56.52 -21.70 35.96
CA SER A 127 55.91 -21.02 37.09
C SER A 127 56.21 -19.52 37.02
N CYS A 128 55.27 -18.74 36.50
CA CYS A 128 55.28 -17.29 36.65
C CYS A 128 54.06 -16.91 37.51
N PRO A 129 54.20 -16.96 38.85
CA PRO A 129 53.15 -16.49 39.74
C PRO A 129 53.11 -14.96 39.73
N GLY A 130 51.91 -14.40 39.55
CA GLY A 130 51.63 -12.99 39.76
C GLY A 130 51.40 -12.15 38.50
N PRO A 131 51.08 -10.85 38.68
CA PRO A 131 50.69 -9.92 37.61
C PRO A 131 51.82 -9.56 36.62
N ASN A 132 53.07 -9.92 36.94
CA ASN A 132 54.25 -9.59 36.14
C ASN A 132 54.58 -10.59 35.02
N CYS A 133 53.61 -11.42 34.61
CA CYS A 133 53.83 -12.37 33.53
C CYS A 133 53.73 -11.64 32.16
N PRO A 134 54.83 -11.48 31.40
CA PRO A 134 54.82 -10.71 30.16
C PRO A 134 53.90 -11.33 29.09
N GLN A 135 53.69 -12.64 29.15
CA GLN A 135 52.78 -13.35 28.26
C GLN A 135 51.30 -12.99 28.52
N ARG A 136 50.92 -12.76 29.78
CA ARG A 136 49.55 -12.40 30.15
C ARG A 136 49.17 -11.00 29.65
N ARG A 137 50.09 -10.04 29.77
CA ARG A 137 49.90 -8.69 29.21
C ARG A 137 49.76 -8.72 27.69
N LYS A 138 50.64 -9.44 27.00
CA LYS A 138 50.60 -9.55 25.54
C LYS A 138 49.26 -10.11 25.02
N VAL A 139 48.74 -11.15 25.68
CA VAL A 139 47.44 -11.75 25.32
C VAL A 139 46.29 -10.77 25.56
N LEU A 140 46.29 -10.06 26.68
CA LEU A 140 45.25 -9.06 26.97
C LEU A 140 45.31 -7.87 26.00
N GLU A 141 46.51 -7.45 25.57
CA GLU A 141 46.68 -6.43 24.54
C GLU A 141 46.16 -6.89 23.17
N GLU A 142 46.42 -8.14 22.78
CA GLU A 142 45.88 -8.74 21.56
C GLU A 142 44.35 -8.83 21.62
N LEU A 143 43.78 -9.29 22.74
CA LEU A 143 42.33 -9.35 22.95
C LEU A 143 41.67 -7.97 22.87
N ALA A 144 42.35 -6.94 23.35
CA ALA A 144 41.85 -5.58 23.28
C ALA A 144 41.93 -4.95 21.89
N ASN A 145 42.87 -5.38 21.06
CA ASN A 145 42.95 -4.93 19.66
C ASN A 145 41.84 -5.54 18.80
N LEU A 146 41.29 -6.70 19.21
CA LEU A 146 40.11 -7.30 18.58
C LEU A 146 38.79 -6.71 19.10
N ALA A 147 38.77 -6.10 20.28
CA ALA A 147 37.57 -5.52 20.87
C ALA A 147 37.15 -4.24 20.15
N THR A 148 36.05 -4.30 19.41
CA THR A 148 35.56 -3.18 18.60
C THR A 148 34.29 -2.56 19.16
N THR A 149 33.51 -3.32 19.93
CA THR A 149 32.26 -2.85 20.55
C THR A 149 32.46 -2.40 22.00
N ASP A 150 31.57 -1.55 22.51
CA ASP A 150 31.67 -1.01 23.88
C ASP A 150 31.51 -2.09 24.97
N GLY A 151 30.71 -3.14 24.69
CA GLY A 151 30.56 -4.29 25.58
C GLY A 151 31.83 -5.11 25.70
N GLU A 152 32.49 -5.39 24.57
CA GLU A 152 33.78 -6.09 24.53
C GLU A 152 34.88 -5.27 25.22
N ARG A 153 34.91 -3.95 25.01
CA ARG A 153 35.85 -3.05 25.68
C ARG A 153 35.67 -3.05 27.20
N THR A 154 34.43 -3.03 27.67
CA THR A 154 34.12 -3.12 29.11
C THR A 154 34.58 -4.44 29.71
N MET A 155 34.38 -5.54 28.99
CA MET A 155 34.83 -6.87 29.41
C MET A 155 36.37 -6.95 29.44
N VAL A 156 37.04 -6.46 28.41
CA VAL A 156 38.51 -6.41 28.34
C VAL A 156 39.08 -5.54 29.47
N ASN A 157 38.51 -4.38 29.74
CA ASN A 157 38.94 -3.50 30.84
C ASN A 157 38.80 -4.19 32.20
N ARG A 158 37.73 -4.96 32.42
CA ARG A 158 37.57 -5.79 33.61
C ARG A 158 38.65 -6.85 33.72
N LEU A 159 38.97 -7.53 32.62
CA LEU A 159 40.03 -8.54 32.57
C LEU A 159 41.41 -7.94 32.86
N PHE A 160 41.73 -6.76 32.33
CA PHE A 160 42.97 -6.04 32.67
C PHE A 160 43.05 -5.71 34.17
N LYS A 161 41.96 -5.22 34.74
CA LYS A 161 41.88 -4.87 36.17
C LYS A 161 42.03 -6.10 37.07
N GLU A 162 41.35 -7.20 36.76
CA GLU A 162 41.39 -8.42 37.57
C GLU A 162 42.71 -9.19 37.43
N MET A 163 43.30 -9.20 36.23
CA MET A 163 44.44 -10.08 35.92
C MET A 163 45.81 -9.39 36.02
N LEU A 164 45.85 -8.06 35.85
CA LEU A 164 47.08 -7.24 35.91
C LEU A 164 47.01 -6.13 36.96
N GLY A 165 45.83 -5.83 37.52
CA GLY A 165 45.67 -4.73 38.48
C GLY A 165 45.73 -3.34 37.83
N GLU A 166 45.60 -3.27 36.51
CA GLU A 166 45.76 -2.04 35.72
C GLU A 166 44.42 -1.55 35.20
N ASP A 167 44.17 -0.25 35.35
CA ASP A 167 42.97 0.41 34.81
C ASP A 167 43.33 1.14 33.50
N ARG A 168 42.79 0.65 32.39
CA ARG A 168 43.16 1.11 31.03
C ARG A 168 42.44 2.40 30.62
N GLU A 169 41.33 2.75 31.26
CA GLU A 169 40.46 3.86 30.84
C GLU A 169 40.99 5.27 31.12
N ALA A 170 42.20 5.44 31.68
CA ALA A 170 42.82 6.77 31.78
C ALA A 170 43.39 7.29 30.44
N LEU A 171 43.60 6.42 29.43
CA LEU A 171 44.36 6.74 28.21
C LEU A 171 43.57 6.67 26.90
N HIS A 172 42.31 6.22 26.94
CA HIS A 172 41.42 6.29 25.78
C HIS A 172 40.19 7.10 26.17
N GLY A 173 40.27 8.40 25.89
CA GLY A 173 39.26 9.38 26.23
C GLY A 173 37.87 8.97 25.75
N THR A 174 36.90 9.24 26.61
CA THR A 174 35.48 9.38 26.29
C THR A 174 35.31 10.04 24.92
N LEU A 175 34.71 9.31 23.97
CA LEU A 175 34.22 9.92 22.74
C LEU A 175 33.26 11.06 23.13
N PRO A 176 33.43 12.28 22.58
CA PRO A 176 32.48 13.35 22.83
C PRO A 176 31.11 12.91 22.30
N VAL A 177 30.09 13.01 23.15
CA VAL A 177 28.69 12.82 22.78
C VAL A 177 28.32 13.93 21.80
N ASN A 178 28.49 13.68 20.50
CA ASN A 178 27.97 14.54 19.46
C ASN A 178 26.51 14.13 19.19
N HIS A 179 25.59 14.90 19.75
CA HIS A 179 24.14 14.73 19.61
C HIS A 179 23.57 15.15 18.23
N GLU A 180 24.39 15.28 17.18
CA GLU A 180 23.97 15.86 15.90
C GLU A 180 24.33 14.99 14.69
N GLN A 181 23.93 13.72 14.71
CA GLN A 181 23.77 12.94 13.46
C GLN A 181 22.47 12.12 13.49
N PHE A 182 21.35 12.82 13.67
CA PHE A 182 20.10 12.37 13.08
C PHE A 182 20.12 12.78 11.61
N ILE A 183 20.14 11.82 10.70
CA ILE A 183 19.82 12.06 9.30
C ILE A 183 18.33 12.47 9.27
N SER A 184 18.06 13.76 9.08
CA SER A 184 16.71 14.23 8.74
C SER A 184 16.47 14.01 7.26
N PHE A 185 15.36 13.36 6.93
CA PHE A 185 14.78 13.41 5.60
C PHE A 185 13.71 14.50 5.60
N ASN A 186 14.05 15.66 5.06
CA ASN A 186 13.08 16.57 4.46
C ASN A 186 13.03 16.30 2.95
#